data_AF-A0A7W0RV95-F1
#
_entry.id   AF-A0A7W0RV95-F1
#
_cell.length_a   1.000
_cell.length_b   1.000
_cell.length_c   1.000
_cell.angle_alpha   90.00
_cell.angle_beta   90.00
_cell.angle_gamma   90.00
#
_symmetry.space_group_name_H-M   'P 1'
#
loop_
_entity.id
_entity.type
_entity.pdbx_description
1 polymer ?
#
loop_
_entity_poly.entity_id
_entity_poly.type
_entity_poly.pdbx_seq_one_letter_code
_entity_poly.pdbx_strand_id
1 'polypeptide(L)'
;MLIASNAPPGKLIAGVGGRCVRLFQRALVQLKSDAAVYEQRGGVLPTPLRLGADPRFAGRGVTIAFLDSGFYRHPDLVTPHNRILAYHNSVLDDPSTLEKAEPASWHGMMTSVVAAGNGSLSNGFYRSIAPEANVVLVKLAKTGRISDADIQRGLEWVLKHRRQYNIRVVNISAGGDDDESYLQNSLSRTVE
;
A
#
# COMPACT_ATOMS: atom_id res chain seq x y z
N MET A 1 -10.63 28.11 -9.39
CA MET A 1 -10.35 28.45 -7.99
C MET A 1 -9.55 27.35 -7.24
N LEU A 2 -8.70 26.57 -7.92
CA LEU A 2 -7.74 25.62 -7.29
C LEU A 2 -6.31 26.16 -7.37
N ILE A 3 -5.95 26.76 -8.50
CA ILE A 3 -4.65 27.42 -8.73
C ILE A 3 -4.42 28.55 -7.72
N ALA A 4 -5.42 29.42 -7.52
CA ALA A 4 -5.33 30.54 -6.57
C ALA A 4 -5.18 30.06 -5.12
N SER A 5 -5.88 28.98 -4.73
CA SER A 5 -5.80 28.40 -3.38
C SER A 5 -4.49 27.68 -3.09
N ASN A 6 -3.67 27.40 -4.12
CA ASN A 6 -2.34 26.80 -3.99
C ASN A 6 -1.23 27.81 -4.33
N ALA A 7 -1.57 29.09 -4.53
CA ALA A 7 -0.60 30.16 -4.73
C ALA A 7 0.07 30.52 -3.40
N PRO A 8 1.37 30.87 -3.39
CA PRO A 8 1.98 31.49 -2.22
C PRO A 8 1.20 32.76 -1.84
N PRO A 9 0.94 33.00 -0.53
CA PRO A 9 0.21 34.18 -0.08
C PRO A 9 0.82 35.47 -0.64
N GLY A 10 -0.01 36.35 -1.20
CA GLY A 10 0.41 37.66 -1.70
C GLY A 10 1.16 37.66 -3.04
N LYS A 11 1.27 36.52 -3.76
CA LYS A 11 1.88 36.49 -5.10
C LYS A 11 0.84 36.44 -6.22
N LEU A 12 0.95 37.37 -7.18
CA LEU A 12 0.31 37.28 -8.49
C LEU A 12 1.01 36.16 -9.30
N ILE A 13 0.29 35.08 -9.59
CA ILE A 13 0.77 34.04 -10.49
C ILE A 13 0.71 34.57 -11.92
N ALA A 14 1.86 34.92 -12.49
CA ALA A 14 1.97 35.42 -13.87
C ALA A 14 1.64 34.35 -14.94
N GLY A 15 1.70 33.06 -14.57
CA GLY A 15 1.35 31.94 -15.43
C GLY A 15 1.49 30.60 -14.70
N VAL A 16 0.79 29.58 -15.18
CA VAL A 16 0.83 28.22 -14.64
C VAL A 16 1.43 27.30 -15.68
N GLY A 17 2.49 26.56 -15.33
CA GLY A 17 3.09 25.58 -16.23
C GLY A 17 2.09 24.50 -16.64
N GLY A 18 2.17 24.02 -17.88
CA GLY A 18 1.19 23.06 -18.44
C GLY A 18 1.03 21.76 -17.64
N ARG A 19 2.07 21.32 -16.91
CA ARG A 19 1.98 20.18 -15.97
C ARG A 19 1.04 20.48 -14.79
N CYS A 20 1.17 21.66 -14.18
CA CYS A 20 0.32 22.08 -13.07
C CYS A 20 -1.12 22.28 -13.54
N VAL A 21 -1.34 22.85 -14.74
CA VAL A 21 -2.69 22.96 -15.33
C VAL A 21 -3.35 21.58 -15.46
N ARG A 22 -2.65 20.60 -16.02
CA ARG A 22 -3.17 19.22 -16.16
C ARG A 22 -3.46 18.57 -14.81
N LEU A 23 -2.58 18.77 -13.81
CA LEU A 23 -2.79 18.25 -12.46
C LEU A 23 -4.06 18.84 -11.84
N PHE A 24 -4.22 20.16 -11.87
CA PHE A 24 -5.41 20.82 -11.30
C PHE A 24 -6.69 20.53 -12.07
N GLN A 25 -6.62 20.35 -13.40
CA GLN A 25 -7.77 19.91 -14.19
C GLN A 25 -8.21 18.49 -13.81
N ARG A 26 -7.26 17.56 -13.70
CA ARG A 26 -7.52 16.19 -13.22
C ARG A 26 -8.11 16.21 -11.81
N ALA A 27 -7.54 17.02 -10.91
CA ALA A 27 -8.05 17.21 -9.56
C ALA A 27 -9.51 17.67 -9.58
N LEU A 28 -9.81 18.71 -10.36
CA LEU A 28 -11.16 19.26 -10.45
C LEU A 28 -12.17 18.27 -11.02
N VAL A 29 -11.79 17.50 -12.05
CA VAL A 29 -12.66 16.45 -12.62
C VAL A 29 -12.98 15.39 -11.56
N GLN A 30 -11.96 14.90 -10.84
CA GLN A 30 -12.12 13.90 -9.79
C GLN A 30 -12.98 14.42 -8.62
N LEU A 31 -12.72 15.65 -8.17
CA LEU A 31 -13.50 16.28 -7.10
C LEU A 31 -14.97 16.45 -7.48
N LYS A 32 -15.26 16.73 -8.77
CA LYS A 32 -16.64 16.84 -9.26
C LYS A 32 -17.33 15.49 -9.40
N SER A 33 -16.63 14.46 -9.90
CA SER A 33 -17.21 13.12 -10.01
C SER A 33 -17.54 12.51 -8.65
N ASP A 34 -16.75 12.85 -7.63
CA ASP A 34 -16.83 12.27 -6.29
C ASP A 34 -17.32 13.28 -5.22
N ALA A 35 -18.03 14.33 -5.65
CA ALA A 35 -18.41 15.48 -4.81
C ALA A 35 -19.14 15.07 -3.52
N ALA A 36 -20.01 14.07 -3.59
CA ALA A 36 -20.73 13.55 -2.43
C ALA A 36 -19.81 12.96 -1.35
N VAL A 37 -18.70 12.32 -1.74
CA VAL A 37 -17.70 11.78 -0.80
C VAL A 37 -16.89 12.93 -0.19
N TYR A 38 -16.62 13.97 -0.98
CA TYR A 38 -15.87 15.15 -0.54
C TYR A 38 -16.62 15.98 0.50
N GLU A 39 -17.91 16.22 0.28
CA GLU A 39 -18.78 16.96 1.21
C GLU A 39 -18.99 16.21 2.53
N GLN A 40 -19.04 14.88 2.51
CA GLN A 40 -19.29 14.07 3.71
C GLN A 40 -18.04 13.76 4.55
N ARG A 41 -16.83 13.77 3.98
CA ARG A 41 -15.61 13.25 4.64
C ARG A 41 -14.50 14.28 4.87
N GLY A 42 -14.86 15.56 5.00
CA GLY A 42 -13.94 16.60 5.47
C GLY A 42 -12.82 16.98 4.50
N GLY A 43 -12.98 16.70 3.19
CA GLY A 43 -12.10 17.23 2.15
C GLY A 43 -10.67 16.66 2.08
N VAL A 44 -10.44 15.44 2.60
CA VAL A 44 -9.16 14.73 2.47
C VAL A 44 -8.96 14.25 1.03
N LEU A 45 -7.98 14.83 0.32
CA LEU A 45 -7.61 14.40 -1.04
C LEU A 45 -7.11 12.93 -1.05
N PRO A 46 -7.50 12.11 -2.06
CA PRO A 46 -7.02 10.74 -2.18
C PRO A 46 -5.53 10.69 -2.60
N THR A 47 -4.84 9.62 -2.22
CA THR A 47 -3.38 9.45 -2.43
C THR A 47 -2.94 9.63 -3.89
N PRO A 48 -3.59 9.03 -4.90
CA PRO A 48 -3.22 9.23 -6.30
C PRO A 48 -3.27 10.69 -6.73
N LEU A 49 -4.21 11.46 -6.18
CA LEU A 49 -4.35 12.87 -6.51
C LEU A 49 -3.26 13.72 -5.84
N ARG A 50 -2.96 13.44 -4.56
CA ARG A 50 -1.86 14.11 -3.82
C ARG A 50 -0.51 13.90 -4.47
N LEU A 51 -0.24 12.69 -4.94
CA LEU A 51 1.04 12.32 -5.55
C LEU A 51 1.08 12.56 -7.07
N GLY A 52 -0.03 12.99 -7.68
CA GLY A 52 -0.11 13.16 -9.13
C GLY A 52 0.04 11.86 -9.92
N ALA A 53 -0.28 10.71 -9.32
CA ALA A 53 -0.16 9.40 -9.94
C ALA A 53 -0.97 9.33 -11.24
N ASP A 54 -0.40 8.73 -12.28
CA ASP A 54 -1.06 8.57 -13.58
C ASP A 54 -1.95 7.31 -13.53
N PRO A 55 -3.26 7.43 -13.80
CA PRO A 55 -4.20 6.32 -13.65
C PRO A 55 -3.95 5.17 -14.64
N ARG A 56 -3.13 5.39 -15.69
CA ARG A 56 -2.74 4.33 -16.63
C ARG A 56 -1.78 3.32 -16.00
N PHE A 57 -1.07 3.68 -14.94
CA PHE A 57 -0.13 2.80 -14.25
C PHE A 57 -0.72 2.35 -12.91
N ALA A 58 -1.62 1.37 -12.96
CA ALA A 58 -2.39 0.91 -11.80
C ALA A 58 -1.83 -0.37 -11.12
N GLY A 59 -0.65 -0.84 -11.54
CA GLY A 59 -0.03 -2.06 -10.99
C GLY A 59 -0.54 -3.38 -11.58
N ARG A 60 -1.27 -3.34 -12.69
CA ARG A 60 -1.81 -4.53 -13.36
C ARG A 60 -0.70 -5.55 -13.67
N GLY A 61 -0.93 -6.81 -13.27
CA GLY A 61 0.01 -7.91 -13.52
C GLY A 61 1.24 -7.92 -12.61
N VAL A 62 1.34 -6.99 -11.66
CA VAL A 62 2.40 -6.92 -10.65
C VAL A 62 1.86 -7.49 -9.34
N THR A 63 2.65 -8.32 -8.67
CA THR A 63 2.36 -8.76 -7.30
C THR A 63 3.32 -8.09 -6.31
N ILE A 64 2.77 -7.52 -5.24
CA ILE A 64 3.51 -6.92 -4.13
C ILE A 64 3.44 -7.86 -2.92
N ALA A 65 4.59 -8.28 -2.40
CA ALA A 65 4.66 -9.02 -1.15
C ALA A 65 4.78 -8.05 0.04
N PHE A 66 3.90 -8.17 1.02
CA PHE A 66 3.92 -7.39 2.25
C PHE A 66 4.38 -8.27 3.41
N LEU A 67 5.48 -7.88 4.05
CA LEU A 67 5.98 -8.49 5.28
C LEU A 67 5.72 -7.51 6.44
N ASP A 68 4.83 -7.90 7.35
CA ASP A 68 4.37 -7.03 8.44
C ASP A 68 3.84 -7.86 9.64
N SER A 69 3.40 -7.18 10.69
CA SER A 69 2.87 -7.73 11.94
C SER A 69 1.56 -8.50 11.79
N GLY A 70 0.78 -8.27 10.72
CA GLY A 70 -0.41 -9.04 10.44
C GLY A 70 -1.31 -8.42 9.38
N PHE A 71 -2.31 -9.19 8.96
CA PHE A 71 -3.25 -8.81 7.91
C PHE A 71 -4.63 -9.40 8.21
N TYR A 72 -5.63 -8.96 7.45
CA TYR A 72 -6.94 -9.60 7.40
C TYR A 72 -7.54 -9.46 5.99
N ARG A 73 -8.65 -10.17 5.74
CA ARG A 73 -9.35 -10.14 4.45
C ARG A 73 -10.13 -8.82 4.24
N HIS A 74 -9.44 -7.76 3.85
CA HIS A 74 -10.04 -6.43 3.67
C HIS A 74 -10.82 -6.30 2.33
N PRO A 75 -12.03 -5.71 2.31
CA PRO A 75 -12.84 -5.53 1.10
C PRO A 75 -12.10 -4.88 -0.08
N ASP A 76 -11.28 -3.85 0.17
CA ASP A 76 -10.50 -3.18 -0.88
C ASP A 76 -9.47 -4.09 -1.60
N LEU A 77 -9.16 -5.27 -1.07
CA LEU A 77 -8.30 -6.26 -1.72
C LEU A 77 -9.07 -7.45 -2.28
N VAL A 78 -10.32 -7.67 -1.86
CA VAL A 78 -11.07 -8.87 -2.20
C VAL A 78 -12.36 -8.67 -2.98
N THR A 79 -12.83 -7.42 -3.07
CA THR A 79 -14.03 -7.04 -3.82
C THR A 79 -13.62 -6.23 -5.04
N PRO A 80 -14.20 -6.44 -6.23
CA PRO A 80 -15.16 -7.49 -6.59
C PRO A 80 -14.51 -8.88 -6.76
N HIS A 81 -13.18 -8.95 -6.80
CA HIS A 81 -12.43 -10.20 -6.97
C HIS A 81 -11.28 -10.26 -5.97
N ASN A 82 -10.95 -11.48 -5.52
CA ASN A 82 -9.84 -11.71 -4.61
C ASN A 82 -8.49 -11.43 -5.30
N ARG A 83 -7.75 -10.42 -4.82
CA ARG A 83 -6.37 -10.11 -5.25
C ARG A 83 -5.30 -10.58 -4.27
N ILE A 84 -5.69 -11.20 -3.15
CA ILE A 84 -4.77 -11.87 -2.24
C ILE A 84 -4.45 -13.24 -2.84
N LEU A 85 -3.26 -13.38 -3.43
CA LEU A 85 -2.82 -14.62 -4.09
C LEU A 85 -2.33 -15.67 -3.09
N ALA A 86 -1.73 -15.22 -1.99
CA ALA A 86 -1.27 -16.08 -0.92
C ALA A 86 -1.23 -15.33 0.41
N TYR A 87 -1.44 -16.08 1.48
CA TYR A 87 -1.20 -15.64 2.85
C TYR A 87 -0.31 -16.68 3.53
N HIS A 88 0.76 -16.22 4.17
CA HIS A 88 1.65 -17.05 4.96
C HIS A 88 1.80 -16.43 6.34
N ASN A 89 1.53 -17.22 7.37
CA ASN A 89 1.78 -16.84 8.75
C ASN A 89 3.04 -17.56 9.22
N SER A 90 4.12 -16.80 9.41
CA SER A 90 5.43 -17.32 9.78
C SER A 90 5.58 -17.63 11.28
N VAL A 91 4.55 -17.33 12.08
CA VAL A 91 4.53 -17.59 13.53
C VAL A 91 3.72 -18.83 13.88
N LEU A 92 2.59 -19.02 13.21
CA LEU A 92 1.73 -20.17 13.35
C LEU A 92 1.26 -20.55 11.94
N ASP A 93 1.38 -21.81 11.56
CA ASP A 93 0.89 -22.29 10.26
C ASP A 93 -0.64 -22.42 10.26
N ASP A 94 -1.31 -21.28 10.44
CA ASP A 94 -2.76 -21.15 10.53
C ASP A 94 -3.27 -20.06 9.57
N PRO A 95 -3.74 -20.44 8.37
CA PRO A 95 -4.27 -19.49 7.40
C PRO A 95 -5.62 -18.88 7.84
N SER A 96 -6.33 -19.47 8.81
CA SER A 96 -7.62 -18.95 9.28
C SER A 96 -7.51 -17.59 9.98
N THR A 97 -6.30 -17.25 10.45
CA THR A 97 -5.97 -15.93 11.01
C THR A 97 -6.23 -14.77 10.04
N LEU A 98 -6.27 -15.00 8.73
CA LEU A 98 -6.63 -13.97 7.75
C LEU A 98 -8.10 -13.56 7.82
N GLU A 99 -8.99 -14.40 8.33
CA GLU A 99 -10.43 -14.15 8.34
C GLU A 99 -10.88 -13.24 9.50
N LYS A 100 -9.98 -12.94 10.46
CA LYS A 100 -10.29 -12.12 11.63
C LYS A 100 -9.33 -10.95 11.74
N ALA A 101 -9.88 -9.75 11.91
CA ALA A 101 -9.09 -8.58 12.24
C ALA A 101 -8.65 -8.66 13.70
N GLU A 102 -7.35 -8.75 13.93
CA GLU A 102 -6.72 -8.68 15.25
C GLU A 102 -6.02 -7.32 15.43
N PRO A 103 -5.76 -6.88 16.68
CA PRO A 103 -4.95 -5.69 16.92
C PRO A 103 -3.58 -5.76 16.25
N ALA A 104 -2.95 -6.92 16.12
CA ALA A 104 -1.67 -7.05 15.42
C ALA A 104 -1.80 -6.87 13.89
N SER A 105 -3.01 -6.92 13.31
CA SER A 105 -3.21 -6.86 11.86
C SER A 105 -3.37 -5.45 11.31
N TRP A 106 -3.56 -4.43 12.15
CA TRP A 106 -3.89 -3.08 11.67
C TRP A 106 -2.77 -2.48 10.82
N HIS A 107 -1.51 -2.66 11.22
CA HIS A 107 -0.36 -2.00 10.58
C HIS A 107 -0.12 -2.57 9.19
N GLY A 108 0.01 -3.90 9.06
CA GLY A 108 0.16 -4.56 7.78
C GLY A 108 -1.04 -4.39 6.86
N MET A 109 -2.25 -4.36 7.42
CA MET A 109 -3.42 -4.04 6.60
C MET A 109 -3.38 -2.61 6.06
N MET A 110 -3.04 -1.64 6.91
CA MET A 110 -2.93 -0.23 6.53
C MET A 110 -1.89 -0.04 5.42
N THR A 111 -0.69 -0.62 5.57
CA THR A 111 0.39 -0.51 4.56
C THR A 111 -0.02 -1.14 3.23
N SER A 112 -0.63 -2.34 3.27
CA SER A 112 -1.06 -3.04 2.06
C SER A 112 -2.23 -2.37 1.34
N VAL A 113 -3.22 -1.82 2.06
CA VAL A 113 -4.35 -1.08 1.44
C VAL A 113 -3.90 0.29 0.91
N VAL A 114 -3.02 1.00 1.62
CA VAL A 114 -2.47 2.28 1.11
C VAL A 114 -1.71 2.09 -0.20
N ALA A 115 -1.00 0.97 -0.34
CA ALA A 115 -0.24 0.65 -1.54
C ALA A 115 -1.09 0.06 -2.68
N ALA A 116 -2.01 -0.87 -2.38
CA ALA A 116 -2.71 -1.69 -3.38
C ALA A 116 -4.23 -1.77 -3.22
N GLY A 117 -4.85 -1.07 -2.27
CA GLY A 117 -6.31 -1.01 -2.10
C GLY A 117 -7.02 -0.42 -3.31
N ASN A 118 -8.12 -1.02 -3.75
CA ASN A 118 -8.88 -0.50 -4.89
C ASN A 118 -9.93 0.56 -4.49
N GLY A 119 -10.12 0.79 -3.19
CA GLY A 119 -11.10 1.74 -2.68
C GLY A 119 -12.55 1.27 -2.74
N SER A 120 -12.85 -0.04 -2.81
CA SER A 120 -14.21 -0.57 -2.85
C SER A 120 -15.13 0.01 -1.77
N LEU A 121 -14.65 0.22 -0.54
CA LEU A 121 -15.43 0.85 0.55
C LEU A 121 -15.74 2.33 0.34
N SER A 122 -15.24 2.92 -0.74
CA SER A 122 -15.37 4.33 -1.10
C SER A 122 -15.75 4.54 -2.57
N ASN A 123 -16.28 3.51 -3.23
CA ASN A 123 -16.58 3.52 -4.67
C ASN A 123 -15.37 3.93 -5.53
N GLY A 124 -14.17 3.55 -5.10
CA GLY A 124 -12.90 3.86 -5.77
C GLY A 124 -12.35 5.26 -5.49
N PHE A 125 -12.98 6.05 -4.61
CA PHE A 125 -12.49 7.39 -4.27
C PHE A 125 -11.14 7.36 -3.54
N TYR A 126 -11.02 6.58 -2.47
CA TYR A 126 -9.78 6.38 -1.71
C TYR A 126 -8.96 5.19 -2.21
N ARG A 127 -8.92 4.99 -3.53
CA ARG A 127 -8.05 3.98 -4.13
C ARG A 127 -6.57 4.33 -3.91
N SER A 128 -5.74 3.31 -3.85
CA SER A 128 -4.28 3.41 -3.76
C SER A 128 -3.63 3.80 -5.10
N ILE A 129 -2.29 3.86 -5.12
CA ILE A 129 -1.49 4.10 -6.33
C ILE A 129 -1.39 2.87 -7.23
N ALA A 130 -1.50 1.65 -6.69
CA ALA A 130 -1.46 0.40 -7.45
C ALA A 130 -2.73 -0.44 -7.22
N PRO A 131 -3.93 0.11 -7.52
CA PRO A 131 -5.21 -0.51 -7.14
C PRO A 131 -5.53 -1.80 -7.91
N GLU A 132 -4.76 -2.14 -8.95
CA GLU A 132 -4.89 -3.36 -9.75
C GLU A 132 -3.76 -4.36 -9.51
N ALA A 133 -2.85 -4.08 -8.56
CA ALA A 133 -1.80 -5.02 -8.17
C ALA A 133 -2.39 -6.23 -7.43
N ASN A 134 -1.76 -7.37 -7.58
CA ASN A 134 -2.00 -8.50 -6.69
C ASN A 134 -1.17 -8.35 -5.42
N VAL A 135 -1.59 -9.01 -4.34
CA VAL A 135 -0.83 -9.01 -3.09
C VAL A 135 -0.53 -10.42 -2.60
N VAL A 136 0.61 -10.54 -1.94
CA VAL A 136 0.99 -11.70 -1.13
C VAL A 136 1.26 -11.18 0.28
N LEU A 137 0.66 -11.80 1.28
CA LEU A 137 0.63 -11.29 2.65
C LEU A 137 1.42 -12.24 3.55
N VAL A 138 2.49 -11.76 4.18
CA VAL A 138 3.40 -12.57 5.01
C VAL A 138 3.44 -11.99 6.42
N LYS A 139 2.73 -12.64 7.34
CA LYS A 139 2.65 -12.22 8.75
C LYS A 139 3.89 -12.69 9.50
N LEU A 140 4.63 -11.74 10.06
CA LEU A 140 5.89 -11.97 10.75
C LEU A 140 5.75 -12.09 12.27
N ALA A 141 4.69 -11.56 12.89
CA ALA A 141 4.57 -11.53 14.34
C ALA A 141 3.18 -11.86 14.88
N LYS A 142 3.17 -12.37 16.13
CA LYS A 142 1.95 -12.61 16.92
C LYS A 142 1.63 -11.42 17.83
N THR A 143 2.65 -10.73 18.31
CA THR A 143 2.58 -9.50 19.12
C THR A 143 3.44 -8.43 18.46
N GLY A 144 3.31 -7.15 18.81
CA GLY A 144 3.89 -6.03 18.05
C GLY A 144 5.43 -5.98 17.87
N ARG A 145 6.19 -6.99 18.34
CA ARG A 145 7.63 -7.13 18.10
C ARG A 145 7.88 -8.14 16.96
N ILE A 146 8.67 -7.73 15.98
CA ILE A 146 9.14 -8.56 14.87
C ILE A 146 10.66 -8.65 15.02
N SER A 147 11.22 -9.86 15.13
CA SER A 147 12.67 -10.06 15.23
C SER A 147 13.33 -10.19 13.85
N ASP A 148 14.65 -10.00 13.75
CA ASP A 148 15.44 -10.24 12.53
C ASP A 148 15.20 -11.64 11.96
N ALA A 149 15.12 -12.64 12.84
CA ALA A 149 14.87 -14.01 12.44
C ALA A 149 13.48 -14.19 11.81
N ASP A 150 12.48 -13.44 12.27
CA ASP A 150 11.13 -13.48 11.68
C ASP A 150 11.15 -12.86 10.28
N ILE A 151 11.80 -11.70 10.12
CA ILE A 151 11.96 -11.02 8.83
C ILE A 151 12.69 -11.94 7.84
N GLN A 152 13.79 -12.56 8.29
CA GLN A 152 14.58 -13.46 7.45
C GLN A 152 13.74 -14.64 6.95
N ARG A 153 13.00 -15.33 7.83
CA ARG A 153 12.12 -16.45 7.43
C ARG A 153 11.03 -15.99 6.47
N GLY A 154 10.46 -14.81 6.68
CA GLY A 154 9.50 -14.21 5.77
C GLY A 154 10.08 -13.97 4.37
N LEU A 155 11.29 -13.43 4.29
CA LEU A 155 11.99 -13.18 3.03
C LEU A 155 12.38 -14.46 2.30
N GLU A 156 12.88 -15.46 3.01
CA GLU A 156 13.17 -16.79 2.46
C GLU A 156 11.90 -17.40 1.83
N TRP A 157 10.75 -17.29 2.51
CA TRP A 157 9.47 -17.73 1.97
C TRP A 157 9.10 -16.94 0.70
N VAL A 158 9.26 -15.62 0.69
CA VAL A 158 9.00 -14.80 -0.50
C VAL A 158 9.92 -15.18 -1.66
N LEU A 159 11.22 -15.36 -1.44
CA LEU A 159 12.20 -15.76 -2.46
C LEU A 159 11.85 -17.12 -3.06
N LYS A 160 11.44 -18.08 -2.23
CA LYS A 160 10.98 -19.41 -2.66
C LYS A 160 9.75 -19.34 -3.56
N HIS A 161 8.80 -18.44 -3.27
CA HIS A 161 7.53 -18.35 -4.00
C HIS A 161 7.47 -17.22 -5.03
N ARG A 162 8.55 -16.45 -5.21
CA ARG A 162 8.56 -15.25 -6.07
C ARG A 162 8.11 -15.53 -7.50
N ARG A 163 8.53 -16.67 -8.06
CA ARG A 163 8.18 -17.07 -9.44
C ARG A 163 6.74 -17.55 -9.52
N GLN A 164 6.30 -18.32 -8.54
CA GLN A 164 4.93 -18.86 -8.48
C GLN A 164 3.88 -17.75 -8.45
N TYR A 165 4.09 -16.71 -7.64
CA TYR A 165 3.13 -15.61 -7.49
C TYR A 165 3.48 -14.36 -8.30
N ASN A 166 4.50 -14.43 -9.16
CA ASN A 166 5.03 -13.28 -9.90
C ASN A 166 5.28 -12.06 -9.00
N ILE A 167 5.97 -12.27 -7.87
CA ILE A 167 6.32 -11.21 -6.92
C ILE A 167 7.40 -10.33 -7.55
N ARG A 168 7.10 -9.04 -7.70
CA ARG A 168 7.96 -8.05 -8.37
C ARG A 168 8.46 -6.97 -7.40
N VAL A 169 7.73 -6.77 -6.31
CA VAL A 169 7.97 -5.74 -5.30
C VAL A 169 7.83 -6.39 -3.93
N VAL A 170 8.74 -6.08 -3.01
CA VAL A 170 8.65 -6.47 -1.61
C VAL A 170 8.54 -5.20 -0.78
N ASN A 171 7.53 -5.12 0.08
CA ASN A 171 7.36 -4.09 1.09
C ASN A 171 7.64 -4.72 2.45
N ILE A 172 8.68 -4.22 3.12
CA ILE A 172 9.04 -4.62 4.48
C ILE A 172 8.74 -3.41 5.36
N SER A 173 7.74 -3.52 6.21
CA SER A 173 7.39 -2.47 7.18
C SER A 173 7.60 -3.00 8.59
N ALA A 174 8.82 -3.46 8.82
CA ALA A 174 9.33 -3.97 10.09
C ALA A 174 10.80 -3.50 10.24
N GLY A 175 11.24 -3.33 11.48
CA GLY A 175 12.63 -3.00 11.83
C GLY A 175 13.22 -4.11 12.68
N GLY A 176 14.52 -4.34 12.51
CA GLY A 176 15.27 -5.34 13.25
C GLY A 176 15.52 -4.99 14.72
N ASP A 177 16.09 -5.93 15.45
CA ASP A 177 16.33 -5.81 16.89
C ASP A 177 17.55 -4.94 17.22
N ASP A 178 18.60 -4.99 16.38
CA ASP A 178 19.90 -4.36 16.63
C ASP A 178 20.43 -3.61 15.39
N ASP A 179 21.19 -2.53 15.62
CA ASP A 179 21.92 -1.81 14.55
C ASP A 179 23.23 -2.56 14.25
N GLU A 180 23.25 -3.35 13.18
CA GLU A 180 24.42 -4.09 12.70
C GLU A 180 24.84 -3.71 11.28
N SER A 181 26.11 -3.93 10.94
CA SER A 181 26.61 -3.77 9.57
C SER A 181 25.95 -4.78 8.63
N TYR A 182 25.51 -4.32 7.45
CA TYR A 182 24.91 -5.19 6.41
C TYR A 182 25.84 -6.34 5.96
N LEU A 183 27.16 -6.18 6.13
CA LEU A 183 28.15 -7.22 5.83
C LEU A 183 28.10 -8.40 6.81
N GLN A 184 27.63 -8.16 8.04
CA GLN A 184 27.65 -9.11 9.14
C GLN A 184 26.25 -9.62 9.48
N ASN A 185 25.23 -8.79 9.28
CA ASN A 185 23.84 -9.14 9.53
C ASN A 185 23.34 -10.24 8.55
N SER A 186 22.79 -11.33 9.08
CA SER A 186 22.34 -12.48 8.28
C SER A 186 21.11 -12.15 7.43
N LEU A 187 20.22 -11.31 7.95
CA LEU A 187 19.03 -10.82 7.26
C LEU A 187 19.43 -10.03 6.00
N SER A 188 20.42 -9.15 6.09
CA SER A 188 20.95 -8.37 4.95
C SER A 188 21.53 -9.28 3.87
N ARG A 189 22.31 -10.29 4.27
CA ARG A 189 22.91 -11.27 3.34
C ARG A 189 21.87 -12.19 2.67
N THR A 190 20.65 -12.27 3.19
CA THR A 190 19.58 -13.11 2.61
C THR A 190 19.03 -12.53 1.30
N VAL A 191 19.17 -11.22 1.09
CA VAL A 191 18.56 -10.49 -0.04
C VAL A 191 19.56 -9.91 -1.05
N GLU A 192 20.87 -10.07 -0.79
CA GLU A 192 21.94 -9.86 -1.78
C GLU A 192 21.97 -11.01 -2.81
#